data_AF-A0A098TNE0-F1
#
_entry.id   AF-A0A098TNE0-F1
#
_cell.length_a   1.000
_cell.length_b   1.000
_cell.length_c   1.000
_cell.angle_alpha   90.00
_cell.angle_beta   90.00
_cell.angle_gamma   90.00
#
_symmetry.space_group_name_H-M   'P 1'
#
loop_
_entity.id
_entity.type
_entity.pdbx_description
1 polymer ?
#
loop_
_entity_poly.entity_id
_entity_poly.type
_entity_poly.pdbx_seq_one_letter_code
_entity_poly.pdbx_strand_id
1 'polypeptide(L)'
;MQICFKPQSSPEPTLSWYNLPGEVKRLLIAAANTWEDTVQSQGYIQQALTISGASLDVLVAAYRYFFYKHNDAAALQIATQVIKQIRLLEALPESWELLAPILSSRKEEPSIRLYLNAYAASGLVLARTGEIEEATVITARVSEIDDKREFGATTVLHILTHPNDEEDD
;
A
#
# COMPACT_ATOMS: atom_id res chain seq x y z
N MET A 1 -1.39 -38.26 37.56
CA MET A 1 -1.42 -36.79 37.70
C MET A 1 -1.42 -36.23 36.29
N GLN A 2 -2.60 -35.84 35.77
CA GLN A 2 -2.77 -35.48 34.36
C GLN A 2 -2.71 -33.95 34.28
N ILE A 3 -1.62 -33.43 33.70
CA ILE A 3 -1.41 -32.00 33.55
C ILE A 3 -2.26 -31.53 32.38
N CYS A 4 -3.32 -30.79 32.68
CA CYS A 4 -4.19 -30.18 31.67
C CYS A 4 -3.48 -28.92 31.14
N PHE A 5 -2.86 -29.03 29.96
CA PHE A 5 -2.31 -27.86 29.26
C PHE A 5 -3.48 -27.10 28.62
N LYS A 6 -3.89 -25.99 29.25
CA LYS A 6 -4.81 -25.05 28.59
C LYS A 6 -4.03 -24.27 27.54
N PRO A 7 -4.42 -24.31 26.26
CA PRO A 7 -3.82 -23.42 25.26
C PRO A 7 -4.10 -21.98 25.69
N GLN A 8 -3.06 -21.15 25.80
CA GLN A 8 -3.26 -19.71 25.90
C GLN A 8 -3.81 -19.24 24.55
N SER A 9 -5.00 -18.62 24.59
CA SER A 9 -5.55 -17.93 23.42
C SER A 9 -4.60 -16.81 23.03
N SER A 10 -4.05 -16.87 21.82
CA SER A 10 -3.41 -15.72 21.19
C SER A 10 -4.41 -14.54 21.24
N PRO A 11 -4.01 -13.32 21.65
CA PRO A 11 -4.90 -12.17 21.59
C PRO A 11 -5.39 -12.02 20.15
N GLU A 12 -6.70 -11.80 19.97
CA GLU A 12 -7.24 -11.51 18.65
C GLU A 12 -6.49 -10.32 18.04
N PRO A 13 -6.23 -10.32 16.72
CA PRO A 13 -5.55 -9.21 16.06
C PRO A 13 -6.40 -7.95 16.21
N THR A 14 -6.02 -7.08 17.15
CA THR A 14 -6.62 -5.76 17.29
C THR A 14 -6.28 -4.96 16.04
N LEU A 15 -7.28 -4.65 15.21
CA LEU A 15 -7.07 -3.82 14.02
C LEU A 15 -6.51 -2.46 14.46
N SER A 16 -5.37 -2.06 13.90
CA SER A 16 -4.66 -0.81 14.23
C SER A 16 -5.54 0.44 14.11
N TRP A 17 -6.47 0.43 13.15
CA TRP A 17 -7.55 1.41 12.97
C TRP A 17 -8.33 1.73 14.26
N TYR A 18 -8.55 0.75 15.15
CA TYR A 18 -9.30 0.99 16.39
C TYR A 18 -8.60 1.99 17.31
N ASN A 19 -7.29 2.09 17.24
CA ASN A 19 -6.49 2.96 18.09
C ASN A 19 -6.38 4.40 17.56
N LEU A 20 -6.91 4.70 16.37
CA LEU A 20 -6.90 6.07 15.86
C LEU A 20 -7.78 7.00 16.73
N PRO A 21 -7.36 8.26 16.94
CA PRO A 21 -8.18 9.26 17.61
C PRO A 21 -9.55 9.39 16.95
N GLY A 22 -10.62 9.53 17.74
CA GLY A 22 -11.99 9.60 17.21
C GLY A 22 -12.19 10.74 16.20
N GLU A 23 -11.43 11.82 16.32
CA GLU A 23 -11.40 12.92 15.35
C GLU A 23 -10.82 12.51 14.00
N VAL A 24 -9.69 11.81 13.98
CA VAL A 24 -9.09 11.27 12.74
C VAL A 24 -10.08 10.34 12.04
N LYS A 25 -10.75 9.48 12.79
CA LYS A 25 -11.79 8.59 12.24
C LYS A 25 -12.92 9.38 11.57
N ARG A 26 -13.42 10.43 12.21
CA ARG A 26 -14.46 11.30 11.65
C ARG A 26 -13.99 12.00 10.37
N LEU A 27 -12.75 12.47 10.32
CA LEU A 27 -12.17 13.10 9.12
C LEU A 27 -12.08 12.11 7.95
N LEU A 28 -11.61 10.88 8.18
CA LEU A 28 -11.55 9.86 7.13
C LEU A 28 -12.95 9.49 6.61
N ILE A 29 -13.93 9.37 7.50
CA ILE A 29 -15.34 9.14 7.11
C ILE A 29 -15.89 10.34 6.33
N ALA A 30 -15.60 11.57 6.76
CA ALA A 30 -16.04 12.78 6.07
C ALA A 30 -15.43 12.85 4.66
N ALA A 31 -14.13 12.53 4.50
CA ALA A 31 -13.47 12.46 3.19
C ALA A 31 -14.18 11.49 2.24
N ALA A 32 -14.59 10.31 2.73
CA ALA A 32 -15.33 9.34 1.92
C ALA A 32 -16.75 9.82 1.58
N ASN A 33 -17.46 10.42 2.53
CA ASN A 33 -18.82 10.92 2.31
C ASN A 33 -18.88 12.11 1.35
N THR A 34 -17.80 12.88 1.27
CA THR A 34 -17.69 14.04 0.38
C THR A 34 -16.81 13.73 -0.82
N TRP A 35 -16.71 12.46 -1.22
CA TRP A 35 -15.82 12.00 -2.30
C TRP A 35 -15.97 12.85 -3.55
N GLU A 36 -17.19 13.13 -4.02
CA GLU A 36 -17.41 13.91 -5.25
C GLU A 36 -16.88 15.37 -5.18
N ASP A 37 -16.84 15.97 -3.98
CA ASP A 37 -16.20 17.26 -3.75
C ASP A 37 -14.72 17.05 -3.42
N THR A 38 -13.87 17.04 -4.45
CA THR A 38 -12.42 16.81 -4.31
C THR A 38 -11.74 17.82 -3.38
N VAL A 39 -12.17 19.09 -3.38
CA VAL A 39 -11.56 20.12 -2.54
C VAL A 39 -11.87 19.82 -1.07
N GLN A 40 -13.13 19.55 -0.76
CA GLN A 40 -13.56 19.26 0.60
C GLN A 40 -12.98 17.93 1.12
N SER A 41 -13.09 16.85 0.34
CA SER A 41 -12.59 15.53 0.74
C SER A 41 -11.08 15.50 0.92
N GLN A 42 -10.32 16.15 0.05
CA GLN A 42 -8.86 16.31 0.21
C GLN A 42 -8.53 17.11 1.48
N GLY A 43 -9.29 18.15 1.78
CA GLY A 43 -9.13 18.94 3.00
C GLY A 43 -9.25 18.08 4.27
N TYR A 44 -10.16 17.10 4.30
CA TYR A 44 -10.28 16.17 5.43
C TYR A 44 -9.12 15.17 5.51
N ILE A 45 -8.65 14.65 4.37
CA ILE A 45 -7.46 13.78 4.34
C ILE A 45 -6.23 14.51 4.87
N GLN A 46 -6.03 15.76 4.45
CA GLN A 46 -4.89 16.55 4.90
C GLN A 46 -4.94 16.83 6.42
N GLN A 47 -6.12 17.15 6.95
CA GLN A 47 -6.31 17.30 8.40
C GLN A 47 -6.03 15.99 9.15
N ALA A 48 -6.49 14.85 8.64
CA ALA A 48 -6.23 13.55 9.23
C ALA A 48 -4.72 13.23 9.26
N LEU A 49 -3.99 13.53 8.18
CA LEU A 49 -2.53 13.38 8.11
C LEU A 49 -1.82 14.27 9.14
N THR A 50 -2.25 15.53 9.29
CA THR A 50 -1.66 16.46 10.25
C THR A 50 -1.85 16.02 11.70
N ILE A 51 -3.05 15.52 12.06
CA ILE A 51 -3.36 15.11 13.44
C ILE A 51 -2.68 13.78 13.81
N SER A 52 -2.62 12.83 12.87
CA SER A 52 -2.24 11.45 13.18
C SER A 52 -0.74 11.18 13.22
N GLY A 53 0.11 12.14 12.82
CA GLY A 53 1.56 12.04 12.98
C GLY A 53 2.19 10.81 12.34
N ALA A 54 2.00 10.63 11.03
CA ALA A 54 2.51 9.48 10.26
C ALA A 54 1.99 8.11 10.75
N SER A 55 0.76 8.04 11.25
CA SER A 55 0.09 6.76 11.48
C SER A 55 -0.05 5.96 10.18
N LEU A 56 0.39 4.69 10.19
CA LEU A 56 0.38 3.83 9.01
C LEU A 56 -1.04 3.68 8.42
N ASP A 57 -2.08 3.55 9.25
CA ASP A 57 -3.46 3.45 8.79
C ASP A 57 -3.92 4.70 8.03
N VAL A 58 -3.49 5.88 8.50
CA VAL A 58 -3.85 7.16 7.86
C VAL A 58 -3.07 7.36 6.58
N LEU A 59 -1.79 6.98 6.53
CA LEU A 59 -1.00 6.97 5.30
C LEU A 59 -1.60 6.00 4.26
N VAL A 60 -2.06 4.83 4.68
CA VAL A 60 -2.74 3.86 3.80
C VAL A 60 -4.03 4.44 3.24
N ALA A 61 -4.86 5.06 4.08
CA ALA A 61 -6.07 5.73 3.63
C ALA A 61 -5.77 6.89 2.65
N ALA A 62 -4.76 7.70 2.97
CA ALA A 62 -4.38 8.85 2.17
C ALA A 62 -3.78 8.46 0.81
N TYR A 63 -2.87 7.48 0.72
CA TYR A 63 -2.34 7.09 -0.59
C TYR A 63 -3.45 6.55 -1.49
N ARG A 64 -4.36 5.72 -0.95
CA ARG A 64 -5.48 5.16 -1.72
C ARG A 64 -6.40 6.27 -2.22
N TYR A 65 -6.72 7.22 -1.35
CA TYR A 65 -7.49 8.41 -1.72
C TYR A 65 -6.85 9.12 -2.91
N PHE A 66 -5.57 9.49 -2.80
CA PHE A 66 -4.88 10.23 -3.87
C PHE A 66 -4.71 9.41 -5.15
N PHE A 67 -4.44 8.10 -5.02
CA PHE A 67 -4.32 7.18 -6.15
C PHE A 67 -5.63 7.10 -6.96
N TYR A 68 -6.76 6.92 -6.28
CA TYR A 68 -8.07 6.86 -6.94
C TYR A 68 -8.58 8.24 -7.41
N LYS A 69 -8.08 9.33 -6.83
CA LYS A 69 -8.30 10.70 -7.30
C LYS A 69 -7.37 11.12 -8.44
N HIS A 70 -6.48 10.23 -8.90
CA HIS A 70 -5.48 10.53 -9.93
C HIS A 70 -4.58 11.72 -9.57
N ASN A 71 -4.36 11.97 -8.27
CA ASN A 71 -3.33 12.90 -7.82
C ASN A 71 -2.03 12.11 -7.64
N ASP A 72 -1.39 11.82 -8.77
CA ASP A 72 -0.22 10.93 -8.87
C ASP A 72 0.95 11.39 -7.98
N ALA A 73 1.24 12.69 -7.94
CA ALA A 73 2.31 13.25 -7.11
C ALA A 73 2.08 12.97 -5.62
N ALA A 74 0.87 13.24 -5.11
CA ALA A 74 0.53 12.97 -3.72
C ALA A 74 0.45 11.46 -3.43
N ALA A 75 -0.09 10.67 -4.36
CA ALA A 75 -0.17 9.23 -4.23
C ALA A 75 1.23 8.60 -4.08
N LEU A 76 2.17 8.96 -4.96
CA LEU A 76 3.55 8.48 -4.90
C LEU A 76 4.25 8.89 -3.61
N GLN A 77 4.10 10.16 -3.20
CA GLN A 77 4.70 10.67 -1.97
C GLN A 77 4.23 9.90 -0.72
N ILE A 78 2.92 9.63 -0.61
CA ILE A 78 2.37 8.92 0.55
C ILE A 78 2.66 7.41 0.46
N ALA A 79 2.58 6.79 -0.71
CA ALA A 79 2.93 5.38 -0.91
C ALA A 79 4.39 5.11 -0.51
N THR A 80 5.32 5.99 -0.88
CA THR A 80 6.74 5.90 -0.47
C THR A 80 6.90 5.99 1.06
N GLN A 81 6.08 6.80 1.74
CA GLN A 81 6.09 6.84 3.21
C GLN A 81 5.57 5.54 3.83
N VAL A 82 4.50 4.96 3.28
CA VAL A 82 3.99 3.64 3.70
C VAL A 82 5.08 2.56 3.56
N ILE A 83 5.72 2.50 2.40
CA ILE A 83 6.83 1.56 2.11
C ILE A 83 7.94 1.74 3.15
N LYS A 84 8.40 2.99 3.37
CA LYS A 84 9.47 3.29 4.34
C LYS A 84 9.09 2.88 5.76
N GLN A 85 7.87 3.18 6.19
CA GLN A 85 7.41 2.87 7.54
C GLN A 85 7.29 1.36 7.77
N ILE A 86 6.77 0.62 6.78
CA ILE A 86 6.69 -0.84 6.88
C ILE A 86 8.08 -1.46 6.88
N ARG A 87 9.02 -0.96 6.05
CA ARG A 87 10.42 -1.43 6.08
C ARG A 87 11.05 -1.28 7.47
N LEU A 88 10.81 -0.15 8.15
CA LEU A 88 11.29 0.07 9.51
C LEU A 88 10.60 -0.86 10.53
N LEU A 89 9.27 -0.98 10.45
CA LEU A 89 8.47 -1.80 11.37
C LEU A 89 8.84 -3.28 11.29
N GLU A 90 9.07 -3.77 10.08
CA GLU A 90 9.32 -5.18 9.76
C GLU A 90 10.82 -5.50 9.63
N ALA A 91 11.69 -4.52 9.89
CA ALA A 91 13.14 -4.62 9.74
C ALA A 91 13.58 -5.20 8.37
N LEU A 92 12.94 -4.75 7.29
CA LEU A 92 13.16 -5.28 5.94
C LEU A 92 14.49 -4.76 5.35
N PRO A 93 15.29 -5.62 4.70
CA PRO A 93 16.54 -5.24 4.07
C PRO A 93 16.32 -4.34 2.84
N GLU A 94 17.37 -3.63 2.42
CA GLU A 94 17.31 -2.76 1.23
C GLU A 94 17.53 -3.51 -0.08
N SER A 95 18.45 -4.49 -0.08
CA SER A 95 18.79 -5.29 -1.27
C SER A 95 17.61 -6.17 -1.65
N TRP A 96 17.25 -6.16 -2.93
CA TRP A 96 16.13 -6.94 -3.45
C TRP A 96 16.35 -8.44 -3.28
N GLU A 97 17.59 -8.89 -3.46
CA GLU A 97 18.00 -10.30 -3.34
C GLU A 97 17.70 -10.85 -1.94
N LEU A 98 17.82 -10.00 -0.91
CA LEU A 98 17.48 -10.36 0.48
C LEU A 98 16.00 -10.10 0.79
N LEU A 99 15.40 -9.10 0.17
CA LEU A 99 14.02 -8.69 0.42
C LEU A 99 12.99 -9.64 -0.20
N ALA A 100 13.20 -10.08 -1.44
CA ALA A 100 12.24 -10.86 -2.23
C ALA A 100 11.80 -12.16 -1.53
N PRO A 101 12.69 -12.99 -0.95
CA PRO A 101 12.27 -14.20 -0.24
C PRO A 101 11.40 -13.92 0.99
N ILE A 102 11.65 -12.81 1.68
CA ILE A 102 10.88 -12.38 2.85
C ILE A 102 9.47 -11.96 2.39
N LEU A 103 9.38 -11.12 1.36
CA LEU A 103 8.09 -10.69 0.82
C LEU A 103 7.28 -11.88 0.29
N SER A 104 7.91 -12.82 -0.42
CA SER A 104 7.26 -14.01 -0.96
C SER A 104 6.69 -14.93 0.12
N SER A 105 7.49 -15.23 1.16
CA SER A 105 7.06 -16.10 2.25
C SER A 105 6.00 -15.48 3.17
N ARG A 106 5.98 -14.15 3.28
CA ARG A 106 5.12 -13.41 4.22
C ARG A 106 4.01 -12.59 3.53
N LYS A 107 3.78 -12.74 2.23
CA LYS A 107 2.85 -11.90 1.44
C LYS A 107 1.42 -11.83 1.96
N GLU A 108 0.98 -12.84 2.69
CA GLU A 108 -0.37 -12.89 3.29
C GLU A 108 -0.44 -12.16 4.64
N GLU A 109 0.70 -11.79 5.24
CA GLU A 109 0.72 -10.99 6.46
C GLU A 109 0.26 -9.55 6.17
N PRO A 110 -0.59 -8.94 7.02
CA PRO A 110 -1.21 -7.65 6.71
C PRO A 110 -0.23 -6.52 6.37
N SER A 111 0.86 -6.38 7.12
CA SER A 111 1.88 -5.34 6.87
C SER A 111 2.62 -5.55 5.55
N ILE A 112 3.00 -6.79 5.24
CA ILE A 112 3.66 -7.13 3.97
C ILE A 112 2.71 -6.96 2.78
N ARG A 113 1.44 -7.32 2.94
CA ARG A 113 0.42 -7.10 1.92
C ARG A 113 0.20 -5.60 1.67
N LEU A 114 0.24 -4.75 2.70
CA LEU A 114 0.20 -3.30 2.55
C LEU A 114 1.45 -2.76 1.83
N TYR A 115 2.63 -3.29 2.13
CA TYR A 115 3.88 -2.95 1.44
C TYR A 115 3.77 -3.26 -0.05
N LEU A 116 3.34 -4.47 -0.41
CA LEU A 116 3.23 -4.90 -1.81
C LEU A 116 2.20 -4.06 -2.57
N ASN A 117 1.06 -3.73 -1.95
CA ASN A 117 0.06 -2.82 -2.53
C ASN A 117 0.65 -1.41 -2.79
N ALA A 118 1.33 -0.82 -1.82
CA ALA A 118 1.93 0.50 -1.97
C ALA A 118 3.06 0.51 -3.01
N TYR A 119 3.88 -0.56 -3.04
CA TYR A 119 4.95 -0.71 -4.00
C TYR A 119 4.42 -0.89 -5.42
N ALA A 120 3.43 -1.76 -5.63
CA ALA A 120 2.76 -1.90 -6.92
C ALA A 120 2.11 -0.59 -7.39
N ALA A 121 1.42 0.11 -6.49
CA ALA A 121 0.81 1.40 -6.78
C ALA A 121 1.85 2.45 -7.20
N SER A 122 3.02 2.50 -6.55
CA SER A 122 4.11 3.39 -6.97
C SER A 122 4.61 3.08 -8.38
N GLY A 123 4.73 1.80 -8.75
CA GLY A 123 5.12 1.41 -10.11
C GLY A 123 4.11 1.87 -11.17
N LEU A 124 2.81 1.74 -10.91
CA LEU A 124 1.77 2.24 -11.82
C LEU A 124 1.74 3.77 -11.88
N VAL A 125 1.92 4.46 -10.76
CA VAL A 125 1.97 5.92 -10.74
C VAL A 125 3.17 6.43 -11.56
N LEU A 126 4.35 5.84 -11.35
CA LEU A 126 5.55 6.16 -12.14
C LEU A 126 5.35 5.91 -13.63
N ALA A 127 4.67 4.81 -14.00
CA ALA A 127 4.32 4.53 -15.39
C ALA A 127 3.43 5.64 -15.99
N ARG A 128 2.40 6.09 -15.26
CA ARG A 128 1.49 7.16 -15.70
C ARG A 128 2.20 8.50 -15.86
N THR A 129 3.21 8.77 -15.05
CA THR A 129 3.98 10.02 -15.11
C THR A 129 5.17 9.97 -16.07
N GLY A 130 5.37 8.86 -16.78
CA GLY A 130 6.43 8.70 -17.78
C GLY A 130 7.78 8.22 -17.24
N GLU A 131 7.86 7.85 -15.97
CA GLU A 131 9.07 7.30 -15.33
C GLU A 131 9.18 5.79 -15.60
N ILE A 132 9.30 5.44 -16.89
CA ILE A 132 9.12 4.07 -17.39
C ILE A 132 10.17 3.09 -16.84
N GLU A 133 11.42 3.51 -16.73
CA GLU A 133 12.51 2.63 -16.25
C GLU A 133 12.26 2.19 -14.81
N GLU A 134 11.97 3.14 -13.91
CA GLU A 134 11.69 2.83 -12.50
C GLU A 134 10.39 2.05 -12.34
N ALA A 135 9.35 2.42 -13.09
CA ALA A 135 8.09 1.67 -13.13
C ALA A 135 8.29 0.22 -13.54
N THR A 136 9.12 -0.04 -14.55
CA THR A 136 9.45 -1.39 -15.04
C THR A 136 10.16 -2.20 -13.96
N VAL A 137 11.14 -1.62 -13.27
CA VAL A 137 11.85 -2.29 -12.17
C VAL A 137 10.88 -2.68 -11.05
N ILE A 138 10.02 -1.76 -10.63
CA ILE A 138 9.07 -2.01 -9.53
C ILE A 138 8.05 -3.09 -9.91
N THR A 139 7.48 -2.99 -11.10
CA THR A 139 6.43 -3.91 -11.56
C THR A 139 6.97 -5.31 -11.86
N ALA A 140 8.21 -5.43 -12.33
CA ALA A 140 8.93 -6.70 -12.43
C ALA A 140 9.10 -7.35 -11.06
N ARG A 141 9.62 -6.60 -10.08
CA ARG A 141 9.83 -7.08 -8.70
C ARG A 141 8.54 -7.55 -8.04
N VAL A 142 7.45 -6.79 -8.15
CA VAL A 142 6.17 -7.23 -7.58
C VAL A 142 5.65 -8.48 -8.31
N SER A 143 5.81 -8.57 -9.62
CA SER A 143 5.38 -9.74 -10.41
C SER A 143 6.14 -11.01 -10.04
N GLU A 144 7.39 -10.92 -9.59
CA GLU A 144 8.15 -12.06 -9.05
C GLU A 144 7.52 -12.63 -7.77
N ILE A 145 6.81 -11.80 -7.00
CA ILE A 145 6.18 -12.17 -5.72
C ILE A 145 4.71 -12.62 -5.91
N ASP A 146 4.02 -11.99 -6.86
CA ASP A 146 2.56 -12.05 -7.04
C ASP A 146 2.10 -13.20 -7.94
N ASP A 147 2.22 -14.43 -7.44
CA ASP A 147 1.74 -15.65 -8.11
C ASP A 147 0.23 -15.65 -8.47
N LYS A 148 -0.57 -14.90 -7.72
CA LYS A 148 -2.04 -14.83 -7.86
C LYS A 148 -2.52 -13.58 -8.61
N ARG A 149 -1.62 -12.69 -9.04
CA ARG A 149 -1.94 -11.41 -9.72
C ARG A 149 -2.85 -10.49 -8.90
N GLU A 150 -2.67 -10.46 -7.59
CA GLU A 150 -3.48 -9.68 -6.66
C GLU A 150 -3.14 -8.18 -6.62
N PHE A 151 -1.94 -7.79 -7.07
CA PHE A 151 -1.45 -6.41 -6.97
C PHE A 151 -1.44 -5.67 -8.32
N GLY A 152 -1.83 -6.34 -9.41
CA GLY A 152 -1.95 -5.74 -10.76
C GLY A 152 -0.62 -5.40 -11.45
N ALA A 153 0.53 -5.61 -10.79
CA ALA A 153 1.85 -5.25 -11.31
C ALA A 153 2.23 -6.01 -12.59
N THR A 154 1.78 -7.26 -12.75
CA THR A 154 2.08 -8.06 -13.95
C THR A 154 1.44 -7.48 -15.20
N THR A 155 0.22 -6.95 -15.10
CA THR A 155 -0.45 -6.28 -16.22
C THR A 155 0.30 -5.01 -16.60
N VAL A 156 0.70 -4.20 -15.61
CA VAL A 156 1.47 -2.97 -15.85
C VAL A 156 2.82 -3.31 -16.51
N LEU A 157 3.56 -4.29 -15.98
CA LEU A 157 4.82 -4.74 -16.56
C LEU A 157 4.67 -5.17 -18.01
N HIS A 158 3.61 -5.93 -18.33
CA HIS A 158 3.34 -6.38 -19.69
C HIS A 158 3.18 -5.19 -20.65
N ILE A 159 2.32 -4.22 -20.30
CA ILE A 159 2.11 -3.00 -21.09
C ILE A 159 3.43 -2.22 -21.28
N LEU A 160 4.24 -2.09 -20.21
CA LEU A 160 5.51 -1.36 -20.27
C LEU A 160 6.56 -2.03 -21.15
N THR A 161 6.53 -3.36 -21.27
CA THR A 161 7.54 -4.16 -21.99
C THR A 161 7.08 -4.56 -23.40
N HIS A 162 5.79 -4.42 -23.70
CA HIS A 162 5.17 -4.78 -24.98
C HIS A 162 4.29 -3.63 -25.50
N PRO A 163 4.85 -2.44 -25.78
CA PRO A 163 4.06 -1.25 -26.13
C PRO A 163 3.35 -1.34 -27.50
N ASN A 164 3.67 -2.34 -28.32
CA ASN A 164 3.09 -2.55 -29.65
C ASN A 164 2.21 -3.80 -29.75
N ASP A 165 1.98 -4.50 -28.63
CA ASP A 165 0.93 -5.52 -28.56
C ASP A 165 -0.39 -4.74 -28.46
N GLU A 166 -0.83 -4.14 -29.58
CA GLU A 166 -2.24 -3.79 -29.74
C GLU A 166 -3.01 -5.11 -29.58
N GLU A 167 -4.03 -5.11 -28.72
CA GLU A 167 -4.92 -6.25 -28.53
C GLU A 167 -5.52 -6.59 -29.91
N ASP A 168 -4.92 -7.55 -30.61
CA ASP A 168 -5.48 -8.22 -31.78
C ASP A 168 -6.75 -8.97 -31.31
N ASP A 169 -7.87 -8.25 -31.22
CA ASP A 169 -9.23 -8.78 -31.09
C ASP A 169 -9.85 -9.09 -32.47
#